data_AF-A0A662R222-F1
#
_entry.id   AF-A0A662R222-F1
#
_cell.length_a   1.000
_cell.length_b   1.000
_cell.length_c   1.000
_cell.angle_alpha   90.00
_cell.angle_beta   90.00
_cell.angle_gamma   90.00
#
_symmetry.space_group_name_H-M   'P 1'
#
loop_
_entity.id
_entity.type
_entity.pdbx_description
1 polymer ?
#
loop_
_entity_poly.entity_id
_entity_poly.type
_entity_poly.pdbx_seq_one_letter_code
_entity_poly.pdbx_strand_id
1 'polypeptide(L)'
;MDWVEELDRALRRSVSEICVRDEDESVIAFSGGLDSSLLAVFIPDVPLYSVAVKGSEDERWVIEAGEMMEREVNLVSVEVDEDIVIKVMNIIGSPNPLDVSLAIPLYILGERIASDGHKYIITGHGADELFGGYARYRISPREELMRMDFEKVVEHDIQRDKKVVGVWGCELIAPYLHPDIVKTAFSIPVEMKVSGE
;
A
#
# COMPACT_ATOMS: atom_id res chain seq x y z
N MET A 1 -5.39 -23.52 15.94
CA MET A 1 -4.41 -22.46 15.68
C MET A 1 -5.22 -21.19 15.65
N ASP A 2 -4.84 -20.19 16.44
CA ASP A 2 -5.50 -18.88 16.39
C ASP A 2 -4.73 -18.02 15.38
N TRP A 3 -5.16 -18.08 14.13
CA TRP A 3 -4.52 -17.32 13.05
C TRP A 3 -4.62 -15.81 13.24
N VAL A 4 -5.65 -15.32 13.96
CA VAL A 4 -5.81 -13.90 14.25
C VAL A 4 -4.73 -13.44 15.22
N GLU A 5 -4.52 -14.20 16.30
CA GLU A 5 -3.45 -13.88 17.27
C GLU A 5 -2.05 -13.99 16.64
N GLU A 6 -1.82 -15.00 15.81
CA GLU A 6 -0.55 -15.15 15.10
C GLU A 6 -0.30 -14.01 14.09
N LEU A 7 -1.34 -13.58 13.38
CA LEU A 7 -1.26 -12.47 12.43
C LEU A 7 -1.05 -11.13 13.13
N ASP A 8 -1.77 -10.85 14.24
CA ASP A 8 -1.55 -9.65 15.06
C ASP A 8 -0.10 -9.60 15.55
N ARG A 9 0.43 -10.71 16.06
CA ARG A 9 1.83 -10.79 16.50
C ARG A 9 2.81 -10.53 15.34
N ALA A 10 2.56 -11.11 14.17
CA ALA A 10 3.41 -10.92 13.00
C ALA A 10 3.37 -9.48 12.47
N LEU A 11 2.19 -8.84 12.47
CA LEU A 11 2.01 -7.43 12.10
C LEU A 11 2.72 -6.51 13.08
N ARG A 12 2.52 -6.67 14.39
CA ARG A 12 3.21 -5.89 15.42
C ARG A 12 4.72 -5.99 15.28
N ARG A 13 5.23 -7.20 15.03
CA ARG A 13 6.65 -7.42 14.79
C ARG A 13 7.13 -6.67 13.56
N SER A 14 6.49 -6.89 12.41
CA SER A 14 6.83 -6.24 11.14
C SER A 14 6.89 -4.72 11.28
N VAL A 15 5.83 -4.14 11.85
CA VAL A 15 5.72 -2.71 12.10
C VAL A 15 6.80 -2.23 13.08
N SER A 16 7.05 -2.95 14.19
CA SER A 16 8.10 -2.57 15.14
C SER A 16 9.50 -2.55 14.51
N GLU A 17 9.82 -3.52 13.64
CA GLU A 17 11.12 -3.56 12.95
C GLU A 17 11.27 -2.41 11.94
N ILE A 18 10.15 -1.91 11.42
CA ILE A 18 10.07 -0.75 10.51
C ILE A 18 10.19 0.57 11.31
N CYS A 19 9.39 0.74 12.36
CA CYS A 19 9.38 1.94 13.21
C CYS A 19 10.69 2.18 13.96
N VAL A 20 11.41 1.12 14.31
CA VAL A 20 12.73 1.22 14.99
C VAL A 20 13.77 1.93 14.11
N ARG A 21 13.56 2.04 12.80
CA ARG A 21 14.52 2.67 11.91
C ARG A 21 14.39 4.19 11.92
N ASP A 22 13.24 4.76 11.58
CA ASP A 22 13.07 6.22 11.42
C ASP A 22 11.57 6.63 11.43
N GLU A 23 10.87 6.50 12.57
CA GLU A 23 9.43 6.86 12.67
C GLU A 23 9.15 8.33 12.32
N ASP A 24 10.05 9.24 12.70
CA ASP A 24 9.94 10.69 12.42
C ASP A 24 10.04 11.04 10.92
N GLU A 25 10.68 10.18 10.12
CA GLU A 25 10.81 10.36 8.66
C GLU A 25 9.81 9.51 7.87
N SER A 26 8.93 8.76 8.57
CA SER A 26 7.98 7.84 7.96
C SER A 26 6.62 8.48 7.75
N VAL A 27 5.92 8.04 6.71
CA VAL A 27 4.52 8.35 6.43
C VAL A 27 3.79 7.11 5.92
N ILE A 28 2.47 7.08 6.07
CA ILE A 28 1.62 6.03 5.50
C ILE A 28 0.98 6.56 4.22
N ALA A 29 1.19 5.84 3.11
CA ALA A 29 0.37 6.01 1.92
C ALA A 29 -1.04 5.47 2.21
N PHE A 30 -1.96 6.37 2.51
CA PHE A 30 -3.29 6.09 3.04
C PHE A 30 -4.34 6.16 1.93
N SER A 31 -4.92 5.01 1.61
CA SER A 31 -5.99 4.89 0.59
C SER A 31 -7.40 4.95 1.19
N GLY A 32 -7.53 4.91 2.52
CA GLY A 32 -8.82 4.71 3.20
C GLY A 32 -9.34 3.27 3.16
N GLY A 33 -8.64 2.36 2.47
CA GLY A 33 -8.94 0.93 2.47
C GLY A 33 -8.54 0.22 3.76
N LEU A 34 -8.96 -1.04 3.89
CA LEU A 34 -8.67 -1.87 5.07
C LEU A 34 -7.17 -1.95 5.39
N ASP A 35 -6.33 -2.17 4.37
CA ASP A 35 -4.92 -2.49 4.56
C ASP A 35 -4.12 -1.29 5.08
N SER A 36 -4.35 -0.10 4.50
CA SER A 36 -3.69 1.13 4.92
C SER A 36 -4.26 1.63 6.25
N SER A 37 -5.55 1.43 6.50
CA SER A 37 -6.18 1.75 7.79
C SER A 37 -5.67 0.85 8.92
N LEU A 38 -5.47 -0.44 8.67
CA LEU A 38 -4.91 -1.35 9.65
C LEU A 38 -3.49 -0.93 10.05
N LEU A 39 -2.65 -0.55 9.07
CA LEU A 39 -1.34 0.02 9.35
C LEU A 39 -1.47 1.29 10.19
N ALA A 40 -2.35 2.21 9.82
CA ALA A 40 -2.61 3.44 10.56
C ALA A 40 -3.10 3.22 12.01
N VAL A 41 -3.68 2.06 12.34
CA VAL A 41 -3.99 1.65 13.72
C VAL A 41 -2.74 1.14 14.46
N PHE A 42 -1.87 0.38 13.79
CA PHE A 42 -0.65 -0.15 14.40
C PHE A 42 0.44 0.93 14.62
N ILE A 43 0.42 1.99 13.81
CA ILE A 43 1.34 3.15 13.88
C ILE A 43 0.55 4.46 13.91
N PRO A 44 -0.04 4.82 15.07
CA PRO A 44 -0.91 5.98 15.18
C PRO A 44 -0.18 7.31 15.03
N ASP A 45 1.12 7.35 15.33
CA ASP A 45 1.91 8.58 15.33
C ASP A 45 2.50 8.94 13.93
N VAL A 46 2.48 7.99 12.99
CA VAL A 46 3.02 8.17 11.63
C VAL A 46 2.02 8.91 10.73
N PRO A 47 2.33 10.09 10.17
CA PRO A 47 1.39 10.88 9.35
C PRO A 47 0.73 10.12 8.19
N LEU A 48 -0.52 10.46 7.91
CA LEU A 48 -1.28 9.92 6.78
C LEU A 48 -1.15 10.83 5.57
N TYR A 49 -0.80 10.26 4.41
CA TYR A 49 -0.65 10.96 3.15
C TYR A 49 -1.45 10.26 2.07
N SER A 50 -2.17 11.03 1.26
CA SER A 50 -2.97 10.47 0.16
C SER A 50 -2.94 11.38 -1.06
N VAL A 51 -3.29 10.81 -2.20
CA VAL A 51 -3.46 11.52 -3.46
C VAL A 51 -4.78 11.09 -4.07
N ALA A 52 -5.53 12.06 -4.59
CA ALA A 52 -6.76 11.79 -5.29
C ALA A 52 -6.89 12.73 -6.49
N VAL A 53 -7.60 12.27 -7.52
CA VAL A 53 -7.98 13.15 -8.61
C VAL A 53 -8.99 14.16 -8.07
N LYS A 54 -8.80 15.43 -8.37
CA LYS A 54 -9.66 16.51 -7.88
C LYS A 54 -11.12 16.28 -8.27
N GLY A 55 -12.01 16.26 -7.27
CA GLY A 55 -13.44 16.03 -7.44
C GLY A 55 -13.83 14.56 -7.65
N SER A 56 -12.89 13.61 -7.45
CA SER A 56 -13.19 12.18 -7.50
C SER A 56 -13.89 11.68 -6.24
N GLU A 57 -14.49 10.50 -6.31
CA GLU A 57 -15.02 9.82 -5.12
C GLU A 57 -13.92 9.43 -4.14
N ASP A 58 -12.71 9.10 -4.63
CA ASP A 58 -11.55 8.76 -3.80
C ASP A 58 -11.17 9.91 -2.84
N GLU A 59 -11.22 11.16 -3.30
CA GLU A 59 -10.99 12.34 -2.45
C GLU A 59 -11.96 12.36 -1.27
N ARG A 60 -13.24 12.09 -1.53
CA ARG A 60 -14.26 12.03 -0.49
C ARG A 60 -14.04 10.84 0.46
N TRP A 61 -13.77 9.65 -0.07
CA TRP A 61 -13.59 8.44 0.74
C TRP A 61 -12.37 8.50 1.64
N VAL A 62 -11.26 9.06 1.16
CA VAL A 62 -10.04 9.23 1.97
C VAL A 62 -10.29 10.17 3.13
N ILE A 63 -11.02 11.27 2.90
CA ILE A 63 -11.41 12.21 3.97
C ILE A 63 -12.32 11.51 4.99
N GLU A 64 -13.38 10.85 4.54
CA GLU A 64 -14.31 10.12 5.41
C GLU A 64 -13.57 9.03 6.22
N ALA A 65 -12.63 8.30 5.62
CA ALA A 65 -11.83 7.30 6.31
C ALA A 65 -10.91 7.93 7.38
N GLY A 66 -10.28 9.07 7.09
CA GLY A 66 -9.51 9.83 8.07
C GLY A 66 -10.36 10.30 9.25
N GLU A 67 -11.54 10.85 8.98
CA GLU A 67 -12.51 11.27 10.00
C GLU A 67 -12.95 10.11 10.89
N MET A 68 -13.25 8.95 10.32
CA MET A 68 -13.60 7.72 11.07
C MET A 68 -12.48 7.25 11.99
N MET A 69 -11.22 7.50 11.63
CA MET A 69 -10.06 7.17 12.43
C MET A 69 -9.67 8.28 13.42
N GLU A 70 -10.34 9.43 13.37
CA GLU A 70 -9.97 10.66 14.10
C GLU A 70 -8.53 11.12 13.75
N ARG A 71 -8.14 10.97 12.50
CA ARG A 71 -6.80 11.32 11.99
C ARG A 71 -6.89 12.25 10.78
N GLU A 72 -6.11 13.33 10.80
CA GLU A 72 -5.97 14.20 9.64
C GLU A 72 -5.19 13.49 8.53
N VAL A 73 -5.68 13.62 7.29
CA VAL A 73 -5.03 13.08 6.10
C VAL A 73 -4.46 14.23 5.28
N ASN A 74 -3.14 14.19 5.02
CA ASN A 74 -2.48 15.09 4.10
C ASN A 74 -2.85 14.69 2.66
N LEU A 75 -3.98 15.21 2.18
CA LEU A 75 -4.50 14.91 0.86
C LEU A 75 -3.90 15.87 -0.20
N VAL A 76 -3.38 15.27 -1.27
CA VAL A 76 -2.97 15.99 -2.48
C VAL A 76 -4.02 15.79 -3.57
N SER A 77 -4.85 16.81 -3.81
CA SER A 77 -5.84 16.80 -4.88
C SER A 77 -5.19 17.25 -6.19
N VAL A 78 -5.16 16.38 -7.21
CA VAL A 78 -4.42 16.62 -8.46
C VAL A 78 -5.29 16.52 -9.70
N GLU A 79 -4.88 17.21 -10.76
CA GLU A 79 -5.30 16.95 -12.13
C GLU A 79 -4.14 16.24 -12.84
N VAL A 80 -4.41 15.09 -13.47
CA VAL A 80 -3.39 14.32 -14.19
C VAL A 80 -3.44 14.70 -15.67
N ASP A 81 -2.32 15.19 -16.18
CA ASP A 81 -2.15 15.56 -17.58
C ASP A 81 -1.24 14.57 -18.33
N GLU A 82 -1.12 14.78 -19.64
CA GLU A 82 -0.29 13.96 -20.52
C GLU A 82 1.19 14.02 -20.15
N ASP A 83 1.68 15.15 -19.63
CA ASP A 83 3.09 15.32 -19.25
C ASP A 83 3.45 14.43 -18.07
N ILE A 84 2.59 14.32 -17.05
CA ILE A 84 2.79 13.41 -15.92
C ILE A 84 2.80 11.96 -16.41
N VAL A 85 1.87 11.58 -17.29
CA VAL A 85 1.79 10.23 -17.87
C VAL A 85 3.10 9.88 -18.59
N ILE A 86 3.60 10.78 -19.44
CA ILE A 86 4.85 10.58 -20.19
C ILE A 86 6.05 10.47 -19.25
N LYS A 87 6.15 11.34 -18.23
CA LYS A 87 7.24 11.30 -17.23
C LYS A 87 7.26 9.97 -16.50
N VAL A 88 6.12 9.54 -15.96
CA VAL A 88 6.02 8.29 -15.20
C VAL A 88 6.33 7.08 -16.07
N MET A 89 5.79 7.03 -17.30
CA MET A 89 6.10 5.98 -18.28
C MET A 89 7.60 5.85 -18.52
N ASN A 90 8.32 6.97 -18.65
CA ASN A 90 9.77 6.99 -18.82
C ASN A 90 10.53 6.53 -17.56
N ILE A 91 10.06 6.90 -16.37
CA ILE A 91 10.68 6.49 -15.09
C ILE A 91 10.56 4.98 -14.89
N ILE A 92 9.38 4.41 -15.13
CA ILE A 92 9.17 2.97 -14.95
C ILE A 92 9.77 2.14 -16.10
N GLY A 93 9.91 2.75 -17.28
CA GLY A 93 10.43 2.12 -18.50
C GLY A 93 9.45 1.13 -19.14
N SER A 94 8.14 1.34 -18.93
CA SER A 94 7.07 0.46 -19.39
C SER A 94 5.92 1.29 -19.97
N PRO A 95 5.46 1.01 -21.20
CA PRO A 95 4.28 1.65 -21.78
C PRO A 95 2.97 0.99 -21.34
N ASN A 96 3.01 0.03 -20.41
CA ASN A 96 1.82 -0.68 -19.95
C ASN A 96 0.88 0.32 -19.24
N PRO A 97 -0.36 0.53 -19.71
CA PRO A 97 -1.26 1.53 -19.14
C PRO A 97 -1.60 1.30 -17.66
N LEU A 98 -1.72 0.04 -17.23
CA LEU A 98 -2.00 -0.29 -15.84
C LEU A 98 -0.82 0.09 -14.94
N ASP A 99 0.41 -0.24 -15.35
CA ASP A 99 1.60 0.12 -14.58
C ASP A 99 1.78 1.62 -14.44
N VAL A 100 1.58 2.36 -15.54
CA VAL A 100 1.65 3.83 -15.52
C VAL A 100 0.57 4.40 -14.60
N SER A 101 -0.66 3.88 -14.68
CA SER A 101 -1.78 4.37 -13.88
C SER A 101 -1.58 4.13 -12.38
N LEU A 102 -1.00 2.98 -11.99
CA LEU A 102 -0.67 2.66 -10.59
C LEU A 102 0.54 3.46 -10.07
N ALA A 103 1.50 3.77 -10.94
CA ALA A 103 2.70 4.53 -10.59
C ALA A 103 2.44 6.03 -10.41
N ILE A 104 1.51 6.63 -11.17
CA ILE A 104 1.24 8.08 -11.10
C ILE A 104 0.88 8.56 -9.68
N PRO A 105 -0.04 7.91 -8.94
CA PRO A 105 -0.34 8.28 -7.56
C PRO A 105 0.92 8.34 -6.68
N LEU A 106 1.75 7.30 -6.72
CA LEU A 106 2.97 7.25 -5.90
C LEU A 106 4.04 8.25 -6.36
N TYR A 107 4.11 8.56 -7.66
CA TYR A 107 4.99 9.61 -8.18
C TYR A 107 4.65 10.96 -7.55
N ILE A 108 3.37 11.35 -7.59
CA ILE A 108 2.88 12.62 -7.06
C ILE A 108 3.01 12.65 -5.53
N LEU A 109 2.64 11.54 -4.89
CA LEU A 109 2.72 11.42 -3.44
C LEU A 109 4.17 11.52 -2.95
N GLY A 110 5.11 10.89 -3.65
CA GLY A 110 6.54 10.96 -3.33
C GLY A 110 7.11 12.38 -3.41
N GLU A 111 6.70 13.17 -4.41
CA GLU A 111 7.10 14.58 -4.52
C GLU A 111 6.65 15.37 -3.28
N ARG A 112 5.39 15.19 -2.87
CA ARG A 112 4.84 15.88 -1.70
C ARG A 112 5.55 15.44 -0.41
N ILE A 113 5.72 14.14 -0.20
CA ILE A 113 6.35 13.57 0.99
C ILE A 113 7.79 14.07 1.14
N ALA A 114 8.56 14.06 0.05
CA ALA A 114 9.93 14.59 0.03
C ALA A 114 9.96 16.10 0.33
N SER A 115 9.04 16.88 -0.24
CA SER A 115 8.92 18.32 0.03
C SER A 115 8.60 18.62 1.49
N ASP A 116 7.85 17.75 2.16
CA ASP A 116 7.49 17.89 3.58
C ASP A 116 8.61 17.38 4.51
N GLY A 117 9.71 16.85 3.95
CA GLY A 117 10.91 16.44 4.70
C GLY A 117 10.90 14.97 5.14
N HIS A 118 9.95 14.17 4.66
CA HIS A 118 9.86 12.75 4.96
C HIS A 118 10.57 11.90 3.90
N LYS A 119 10.98 10.70 4.30
CA LYS A 119 11.79 9.80 3.47
C LYS A 119 11.13 8.45 3.23
N TYR A 120 10.44 7.88 4.22
CA TYR A 120 9.95 6.52 4.14
C TYR A 120 8.44 6.47 3.91
N ILE A 121 8.03 5.73 2.88
CA ILE A 121 6.63 5.60 2.48
C ILE A 121 6.17 4.18 2.79
N ILE A 122 5.34 4.05 3.83
CA ILE A 122 4.75 2.79 4.27
C ILE A 122 3.49 2.52 3.45
N THR A 123 3.38 1.32 2.87
CA THR A 123 2.32 0.95 1.91
C THR A 123 1.67 -0.39 2.24
N GLY A 124 0.45 -0.59 1.75
CA GLY A 124 -0.31 -1.84 1.90
C GLY A 124 0.03 -2.96 0.92
N HIS A 125 1.15 -2.86 0.17
CA HIS A 125 1.48 -3.83 -0.89
C HIS A 125 1.51 -5.27 -0.38
N GLY A 126 0.88 -6.17 -1.13
CA GLY A 126 0.82 -7.60 -0.85
C GLY A 126 -0.35 -8.04 0.03
N ALA A 127 -1.07 -7.11 0.68
CA ALA A 127 -2.18 -7.48 1.56
C ALA A 127 -3.31 -8.18 0.80
N ASP A 128 -3.74 -7.64 -0.34
CA ASP A 128 -4.79 -8.22 -1.18
C ASP A 128 -4.46 -9.66 -1.62
N GLU A 129 -3.22 -9.91 -2.06
CA GLU A 129 -2.77 -11.24 -2.50
C GLU A 129 -2.61 -12.21 -1.35
N LEU A 130 -2.17 -11.75 -0.17
CA LEU A 130 -2.01 -12.60 1.00
C LEU A 130 -3.36 -13.00 1.61
N PHE A 131 -4.33 -12.08 1.63
CA PHE A 131 -5.58 -12.21 2.38
C PHE A 131 -6.85 -12.29 1.52
N GLY A 132 -6.72 -12.31 0.20
CA GLY A 132 -7.86 -12.55 -0.69
C GLY A 132 -8.72 -11.33 -0.98
N GLY A 133 -8.14 -10.12 -0.95
CA GLY A 133 -8.88 -8.86 -1.08
C GLY A 133 -9.50 -8.62 -2.47
N TYR A 134 -8.93 -9.19 -3.54
CA TYR A 134 -9.50 -9.05 -4.88
C TYR A 134 -10.75 -9.92 -5.10
N ALA A 135 -11.78 -9.33 -5.72
CA ALA A 135 -13.03 -10.00 -6.07
C ALA A 135 -12.83 -11.31 -6.87
N ARG A 136 -11.76 -11.40 -7.70
CA ARG A 136 -11.44 -12.61 -8.46
C ARG A 136 -11.17 -13.84 -7.57
N TYR A 137 -10.67 -13.65 -6.36
CA TYR A 137 -10.40 -14.74 -5.42
C TYR A 137 -11.67 -15.35 -4.84
N ARG A 138 -12.74 -14.55 -4.67
CA ARG A 138 -14.06 -15.05 -4.25
C ARG A 138 -14.69 -15.93 -5.32
N ILE A 139 -14.45 -15.63 -6.59
CA ILE A 139 -14.98 -16.41 -7.72
C ILE A 139 -14.17 -17.71 -7.93
N SER A 140 -12.86 -17.64 -7.75
CA SER A 140 -11.95 -18.77 -7.92
C SER A 140 -10.93 -18.83 -6.77
N PRO A 141 -11.31 -19.39 -5.61
CA PRO A 141 -10.42 -19.50 -4.45
C PRO A 141 -9.34 -20.54 -4.70
N ARG A 142 -8.20 -20.10 -5.25
CA ARG A 142 -7.05 -20.96 -5.55
C ARG A 142 -5.80 -20.36 -4.93
N GLU A 143 -5.17 -21.11 -4.02
CA GLU A 143 -3.92 -20.67 -3.37
C GLU A 143 -2.82 -20.41 -4.40
N GLU A 144 -2.73 -21.25 -5.43
CA GLU A 144 -1.76 -21.10 -6.52
C GLU A 144 -1.90 -19.74 -7.22
N LEU A 145 -3.13 -19.29 -7.49
CA LEU A 145 -3.38 -17.99 -8.09
C LEU A 145 -2.93 -16.85 -7.18
N MET A 146 -3.27 -16.93 -5.88
CA MET A 146 -2.84 -15.93 -4.89
C MET A 146 -1.32 -15.88 -4.74
N ARG A 147 -0.64 -17.04 -4.81
CA ARG A 147 0.83 -17.12 -4.77
C ARG A 147 1.46 -16.48 -6.01
N MET A 148 0.95 -16.80 -7.19
CA MET A 148 1.44 -16.20 -8.44
C MET A 148 1.26 -14.68 -8.45
N ASP A 149 0.10 -14.20 -8.01
CA ASP A 149 -0.18 -12.77 -7.91
C ASP A 149 0.73 -12.10 -6.86
N PHE A 150 0.96 -12.75 -5.71
CA PHE A 150 1.90 -12.27 -4.69
C PHE A 150 3.34 -12.21 -5.20
N GLU A 151 3.81 -13.23 -5.91
CA GLU A 151 5.12 -13.25 -6.55
C GLU A 151 5.28 -12.08 -7.53
N LYS A 152 4.25 -11.80 -8.33
CA LYS A 152 4.22 -10.64 -9.21
C LYS A 152 4.37 -9.32 -8.42
N VAL A 153 3.70 -9.15 -7.29
CA VAL A 153 3.85 -7.93 -6.46
C VAL A 153 5.30 -7.76 -6.01
N VAL A 154 5.93 -8.83 -5.55
CA VAL A 154 7.31 -8.80 -5.03
C VAL A 154 8.33 -8.54 -6.15
N GLU A 155 8.17 -9.21 -7.29
CA GLU A 155 9.14 -9.16 -8.40
C GLU A 155 8.97 -7.94 -9.31
N HIS A 156 7.75 -7.44 -9.44
CA HIS A 156 7.40 -6.41 -10.42
C HIS A 156 6.86 -5.14 -9.78
N ASP A 157 5.70 -5.21 -9.11
CA ASP A 157 4.95 -4.00 -8.73
C ASP A 157 5.73 -3.14 -7.72
N ILE A 158 6.36 -3.78 -6.73
CA ILE A 158 7.22 -3.05 -5.78
C ILE A 158 8.47 -2.48 -6.45
N GLN A 159 9.03 -3.15 -7.46
CA GLN A 159 10.20 -2.61 -8.16
C GLN A 159 9.84 -1.41 -9.01
N ARG A 160 8.67 -1.44 -9.66
CA ARG A 160 8.09 -0.29 -10.35
C ARG A 160 7.93 0.88 -9.38
N ASP A 161 7.31 0.64 -8.24
CA ASP A 161 6.95 1.72 -7.32
C ASP A 161 8.17 2.28 -6.57
N LYS A 162 9.16 1.44 -6.25
CA LYS A 162 10.47 1.89 -5.74
C LYS A 162 11.20 2.81 -6.71
N LYS A 163 11.18 2.51 -8.02
CA LYS A 163 11.78 3.42 -9.03
C LYS A 163 11.10 4.77 -9.02
N VAL A 164 9.77 4.76 -8.91
CA VAL A 164 8.93 5.96 -8.97
C VAL A 164 9.16 6.86 -7.77
N VAL A 165 9.08 6.35 -6.55
CA VAL A 165 9.29 7.18 -5.35
C VAL A 165 10.76 7.54 -5.16
N GLY A 166 11.67 6.70 -5.67
CA GLY A 166 13.12 6.91 -5.57
C GLY A 166 13.61 8.13 -6.35
N VAL A 167 12.89 8.62 -7.36
CA VAL A 167 13.26 9.87 -8.06
C VAL A 167 13.22 11.10 -7.14
N TRP A 168 12.46 11.00 -6.04
CA TRP A 168 12.32 12.02 -5.01
C TRP A 168 13.19 11.76 -3.78
N GLY A 169 14.02 10.70 -3.81
CA GLY A 169 14.83 10.28 -2.65
C GLY A 169 14.05 9.53 -1.58
N CYS A 170 12.79 9.16 -1.84
CA CYS A 170 11.98 8.37 -0.91
C CYS A 170 12.25 6.87 -1.03
N GLU A 171 11.99 6.14 0.06
CA GLU A 171 12.10 4.68 0.13
C GLU A 171 10.74 4.04 0.45
N LEU A 172 10.36 3.02 -0.32
CA LEU A 172 9.10 2.31 -0.12
C LEU A 172 9.27 1.14 0.86
N ILE A 173 8.39 1.09 1.86
CA ILE A 173 8.31 0.04 2.87
C ILE A 173 6.96 -0.67 2.74
N ALA A 174 6.98 -2.00 2.72
CA ALA A 174 5.78 -2.83 2.58
C ALA A 174 5.71 -3.83 3.76
N PRO A 175 5.09 -3.46 4.90
CA PRO A 175 5.06 -4.29 6.11
C PRO A 175 4.47 -5.68 5.87
N TYR A 176 3.45 -5.81 5.02
CA TYR A 176 2.78 -7.07 4.73
C TYR A 176 3.69 -8.11 4.06
N LEU A 177 4.78 -7.68 3.43
CA LEU A 177 5.77 -8.60 2.85
C LEU A 177 6.73 -9.22 3.87
N HIS A 178 6.60 -8.85 5.16
CA HIS A 178 7.45 -9.42 6.19
C HIS A 178 7.31 -10.95 6.24
N PRO A 179 8.41 -11.73 6.27
CA PRO A 179 8.37 -13.19 6.15
C PRO A 179 7.43 -13.89 7.14
N ASP A 180 7.31 -13.37 8.38
CA ASP A 180 6.39 -13.93 9.37
C ASP A 180 4.93 -13.73 8.96
N ILE A 181 4.56 -12.59 8.38
CA ILE A 181 3.20 -12.33 7.88
C ILE A 181 2.93 -13.23 6.68
N VAL A 182 3.85 -13.28 5.71
CA VAL A 182 3.72 -14.11 4.51
C VAL A 182 3.53 -15.59 4.88
N LYS A 183 4.35 -16.08 5.80
CA LYS A 183 4.27 -17.46 6.30
C LYS A 183 2.94 -17.73 6.99
N THR A 184 2.51 -16.85 7.90
CA THR A 184 1.23 -17.01 8.60
C THR A 184 0.06 -16.94 7.63
N ALA A 185 0.03 -15.95 6.74
CA ALA A 185 -1.03 -15.77 5.76
C ALA A 185 -1.19 -17.00 4.86
N PHE A 186 -0.09 -17.56 4.34
CA PHE A 186 -0.14 -18.77 3.52
C PHE A 186 -0.41 -20.07 4.30
N SER A 187 -0.44 -20.03 5.63
CA SER A 187 -0.90 -21.17 6.44
C SER A 187 -2.42 -21.19 6.64
N ILE A 188 -3.11 -20.08 6.34
CA ILE A 188 -4.56 -19.96 6.44
C ILE A 188 -5.20 -20.59 5.19
N PRO A 189 -6.17 -21.52 5.33
CA PRO A 189 -6.91 -22.07 4.20
C PRO A 189 -7.58 -20.98 3.36
N VAL A 190 -7.50 -21.09 2.03
CA VAL A 190 -8.02 -20.05 1.12
C VAL A 190 -9.51 -19.82 1.33
N GLU A 191 -10.26 -20.87 1.63
CA GLU A 191 -11.71 -20.79 1.88
C GLU A 191 -12.02 -19.82 3.02
N MET A 192 -11.17 -19.77 4.06
CA MET A 192 -11.34 -18.86 5.19
C MET A 192 -11.01 -17.40 4.86
N LYS A 193 -10.19 -17.17 3.84
CA LYS A 193 -9.82 -15.82 3.39
C LYS A 193 -10.92 -15.17 2.56
N VAL A 194 -11.65 -15.99 1.80
CA VAL A 194 -12.68 -15.52 0.87
C VAL A 194 -14.11 -15.73 1.39
N SER A 195 -14.28 -16.44 2.51
CA SER A 195 -15.58 -16.64 3.17
C SER A 195 -15.96 -15.41 3.99
N GLY A 196 -16.42 -14.37 3.33
CA GLY A 196 -17.06 -13.21 3.93
C GLY A 196 -18.20 -12.74 3.03
N GLU A 197 -19.36 -12.46 3.62
CA GLU A 197 -20.46 -11.75 2.96
C GLU A 197 -20.04 -10.31 2.59
#